data_AF-A0A1D3CV11-F1
#
_entry.id   AF-A0A1D3CV11-F1
#
_cell.length_a   1.000
_cell.length_b   1.000
_cell.length_c   1.000
_cell.angle_alpha   90.00
_cell.angle_beta   90.00
_cell.angle_gamma   90.00
#
_symmetry.space_group_name_H-M   'P 1'
#
loop_
_entity.id
_entity.type
_entity.pdbx_description
1 polymer ?
#
loop_
_entity_poly.entity_id
_entity_poly.type
_entity_poly.pdbx_seq_one_letter_code
_entity_poly.pdbx_strand_id
1 'polypeptide(L)'
;MADEAVSEYRAQAFDRAAPPQAISKCGVEINKRARSEKATMGRMYGNGKGMSAPAPPFRRRPPSWLRVKHQEVEEHILKLAKKGQTPSQAPSGLPTPRLGKGAVGERLLCRSQIHGDGREKGWIGVTLRDQFGIPQVKSVTGSKILRILKNQGVAPEIPEDLYFLIKKAVAIRKHLEKNRKDRDSKFRLILVESKIHRLGRYYRRTKQLPATWKYQSSTASALVA
;
A
#
# COMPACT_ATOMS: atom_id res chain seq x y z
N MET A 1 -4.22 8.32 -40.07
CA MET A 1 -5.52 8.91 -39.70
C MET A 1 -6.10 8.27 -38.43
N ALA A 2 -5.31 8.10 -37.37
CA ALA A 2 -5.80 7.63 -36.06
C ALA A 2 -5.09 8.30 -34.86
N ASP A 3 -4.31 9.36 -35.12
CA ASP A 3 -3.55 10.10 -34.12
C ASP A 3 -4.11 11.51 -33.83
N GLU A 4 -5.17 11.92 -34.54
CA GLU A 4 -5.74 13.27 -34.42
C GLU A 4 -6.83 13.38 -33.35
N ALA A 5 -7.54 12.29 -33.06
CA ALA A 5 -8.72 12.30 -32.18
C ALA A 5 -8.42 12.35 -30.67
N VAL A 6 -7.18 12.10 -30.24
CA VAL A 6 -6.78 12.14 -28.81
C VAL A 6 -6.19 13.52 -28.43
N SER A 7 -5.85 14.34 -29.43
CA SER A 7 -5.34 15.71 -29.26
C SER A 7 -6.45 16.71 -28.92
N GLU A 8 -7.60 16.63 -29.61
CA GLU A 8 -8.71 17.59 -29.44
C GLU A 8 -9.41 17.50 -28.08
N TYR A 9 -9.47 16.30 -27.47
CA TYR A 9 -10.12 16.15 -26.16
C TYR A 9 -9.31 16.74 -24.99
N ARG A 10 -8.07 17.16 -25.23
CA ARG A 10 -7.20 17.78 -24.23
C ARG A 10 -7.18 19.31 -24.29
N ALA A 11 -7.77 19.92 -25.33
CA ALA A 11 -7.76 21.35 -25.56
C ALA A 11 -9.01 22.09 -25.05
N GLN A 12 -10.10 21.39 -24.70
CA GLN A 12 -11.39 22.04 -24.34
C GLN A 12 -11.61 22.33 -22.84
N ALA A 13 -10.61 22.15 -21.98
CA ALA A 13 -10.81 22.23 -20.52
C ALA A 13 -9.88 23.21 -19.78
N PHE A 14 -9.34 24.24 -20.44
CA PHE A 14 -8.44 25.20 -19.77
C PHE A 14 -8.78 26.69 -19.86
N ASP A 15 -9.92 27.10 -20.44
CA ASP A 15 -10.33 28.51 -20.45
C ASP A 15 -11.69 28.73 -19.78
N ARG A 16 -11.67 28.85 -18.45
CA ARG A 16 -12.51 29.80 -17.69
C ARG A 16 -11.76 30.22 -16.43
N ALA A 17 -10.76 31.08 -16.61
CA ALA A 17 -10.29 31.95 -15.56
C ALA A 17 -11.36 33.03 -15.32
N ALA A 18 -11.92 33.09 -14.11
CA ALA A 18 -12.81 34.17 -13.69
C ALA A 18 -11.99 35.27 -12.99
N PRO A 19 -12.11 36.55 -13.38
CA PRO A 19 -11.60 37.66 -12.59
C PRO A 19 -12.60 38.18 -11.54
N PRO A 20 -12.15 38.96 -10.54
CA PRO A 20 -12.76 38.98 -9.22
C PRO A 20 -13.46 40.30 -8.84
N GLN A 21 -14.25 40.20 -7.75
CA GLN A 21 -14.65 41.22 -6.77
C GLN A 21 -15.97 41.99 -6.98
N ALA A 22 -16.91 41.70 -6.08
CA ALA A 22 -17.82 42.70 -5.51
C ALA A 22 -18.06 42.36 -4.03
N ILE A 23 -17.58 43.21 -3.14
CA ILE A 23 -17.83 43.17 -1.70
C ILE A 23 -19.09 43.99 -1.46
N SER A 24 -20.18 43.39 -0.96
CA SER A 24 -21.23 44.12 -0.27
C SER A 24 -21.57 43.41 1.03
N LYS A 25 -21.47 44.18 2.12
CA LYS A 25 -21.76 43.82 3.50
C LYS A 25 -23.28 43.78 3.70
N CYS A 26 -23.78 42.72 4.30
CA CYS A 26 -24.79 42.82 5.35
C CYS A 26 -24.81 41.49 6.12
N GLY A 27 -24.55 41.56 7.42
CA GLY A 27 -24.54 40.41 8.32
C GLY A 27 -25.94 40.00 8.74
N VAL A 28 -26.11 38.71 9.06
CA VAL A 28 -26.56 38.19 10.37
C VAL A 28 -26.22 36.69 10.38
N GLU A 29 -25.22 36.36 11.20
CA GLU A 29 -25.14 35.21 12.10
C GLU A 29 -25.94 33.93 11.78
N ILE A 30 -25.23 32.85 11.45
CA ILE A 30 -25.35 31.58 12.19
C ILE A 30 -24.08 30.76 12.02
N ASN A 31 -23.52 30.43 13.17
CA ASN A 31 -22.32 29.64 13.42
C ASN A 31 -22.42 28.24 12.79
N LYS A 32 -22.14 28.08 11.50
CA LYS A 32 -21.91 26.74 10.89
C LYS A 32 -20.49 26.28 11.20
N ARG A 33 -20.21 26.07 12.49
CA ARG A 33 -19.29 25.03 12.96
C ARG A 33 -19.83 23.67 12.53
N ALA A 34 -19.76 23.37 11.24
CA ALA A 34 -19.69 22.00 10.77
C ALA A 34 -18.24 21.77 10.39
N ARG A 35 -17.38 21.66 11.42
CA ARG A 35 -16.15 20.87 11.29
C ARG A 35 -16.63 19.54 10.74
N SER A 36 -16.39 19.30 9.46
CA SER A 36 -16.50 18.01 8.80
C SER A 36 -16.11 16.94 9.82
N GLU A 37 -17.12 16.22 10.33
CA GLU A 37 -16.92 15.09 11.20
C GLU A 37 -16.07 14.11 10.41
N LYS A 38 -14.80 14.01 10.83
CA LYS A 38 -13.82 13.12 10.22
C LYS A 38 -14.29 11.69 10.46
N ALA A 39 -15.07 11.16 9.52
CA ALA A 39 -15.45 9.76 9.51
C ALA A 39 -14.20 8.90 9.27
N THR A 40 -13.89 8.15 10.31
CA THR A 40 -12.74 7.28 10.53
C THR A 40 -12.69 6.08 9.57
N MET A 41 -11.49 5.54 9.38
CA MET A 41 -11.05 4.75 8.24
C MET A 41 -11.73 3.40 8.06
N GLY A 42 -12.56 3.37 7.02
CA GLY A 42 -12.85 2.21 6.21
C GLY A 42 -13.14 2.61 4.77
N ARG A 43 -12.52 3.66 4.20
CA ARG A 43 -12.69 3.96 2.76
C ARG A 43 -11.69 4.89 2.08
N MET A 44 -10.93 4.36 1.13
CA MET A 44 -10.16 5.18 0.18
C MET A 44 -10.83 5.29 -1.20
N TYR A 45 -11.53 4.25 -1.65
CA TYR A 45 -12.20 4.22 -2.97
C TYR A 45 -13.45 3.31 -3.02
N GLY A 46 -13.59 2.34 -2.10
CA GLY A 46 -14.75 1.40 -2.08
C GLY A 46 -16.04 2.07 -1.66
N ASN A 47 -17.06 1.35 -1.12
CA ASN A 47 -18.22 1.92 -0.39
C ASN A 47 -18.30 1.70 1.15
N GLY A 48 -17.36 0.96 1.74
CA GLY A 48 -17.44 0.42 3.10
C GLY A 48 -17.40 1.40 4.29
N LYS A 49 -17.74 0.90 5.48
CA LYS A 49 -17.67 1.61 6.77
C LYS A 49 -17.07 0.75 7.89
N GLY A 50 -16.34 -0.31 7.53
CA GLY A 50 -15.83 -1.28 8.50
C GLY A 50 -14.78 -0.68 9.44
N MET A 51 -14.85 -1.06 10.72
CA MET A 51 -13.92 -0.65 11.78
C MET A 51 -13.17 -1.87 12.31
N SER A 52 -12.06 -2.22 11.66
CA SER A 52 -11.18 -3.31 12.11
C SER A 52 -9.75 -2.79 12.12
N ALA A 53 -9.24 -2.48 13.32
CA ALA A 53 -7.90 -1.96 13.52
C ALA A 53 -7.30 -2.51 14.83
N PRO A 54 -5.98 -2.74 14.88
CA PRO A 54 -5.34 -3.09 16.14
C PRO A 54 -5.39 -1.90 17.12
N ALA A 55 -5.82 -2.18 18.36
CA ALA A 55 -5.80 -1.22 19.45
C ALA A 55 -4.50 -1.39 20.25
N PRO A 56 -3.48 -0.51 20.10
CA PRO A 56 -2.25 -0.63 20.87
C PRO A 56 -2.52 -0.42 22.36
N PRO A 57 -1.77 -1.09 23.26
CA PRO A 57 -1.93 -0.88 24.69
C PRO A 57 -1.61 0.56 25.07
N PHE A 58 -2.30 1.08 26.09
CA PHE A 58 -2.04 2.43 26.60
C PHE A 58 -0.61 2.58 27.12
N ARG A 59 -0.13 1.57 27.87
CA ARG A 59 1.22 1.55 28.43
C ARG A 59 2.24 1.31 27.32
N ARG A 60 3.16 2.27 27.15
CA ARG A 60 4.24 2.22 26.15
C ARG A 60 5.54 1.59 26.64
N ARG A 61 5.70 1.39 27.94
CA ARG A 61 6.85 0.69 28.55
C ARG A 61 6.77 -0.81 28.26
N PRO A 62 7.91 -1.51 28.08
CA PRO A 62 7.89 -2.95 27.93
C PRO A 62 7.29 -3.60 29.19
N PRO A 63 6.57 -4.72 29.03
CA PRO A 63 6.03 -5.45 30.17
C PRO A 63 7.17 -6.08 31.00
N SER A 64 6.97 -6.24 32.30
CA SER A 64 8.01 -6.72 33.24
C SER A 64 8.45 -8.17 33.00
N TRP A 65 7.59 -8.98 32.37
CA TRP A 65 7.90 -10.37 32.01
C TRP A 65 8.79 -10.49 30.77
N LEU A 66 8.94 -9.42 29.97
CA LEU A 66 9.79 -9.43 28.80
C LEU A 66 11.24 -9.21 29.21
N ARG A 67 12.05 -10.28 29.16
CA ARG A 67 13.48 -10.27 29.51
C ARG A 67 14.40 -9.93 28.32
N VAL A 68 13.84 -9.80 27.13
CA VAL A 68 14.58 -9.57 25.88
C VAL A 68 15.22 -8.18 25.89
N LYS A 69 16.53 -8.13 25.59
CA LYS A 69 17.29 -6.87 25.48
C LYS A 69 17.07 -6.23 24.11
N HIS A 70 17.27 -4.92 24.01
CA HIS A 70 17.09 -4.20 22.74
C HIS A 70 18.03 -4.69 21.63
N GLN A 71 19.26 -5.11 21.96
CA GLN A 71 20.25 -5.64 21.01
C GLN A 71 19.76 -6.93 20.34
N GLU A 72 19.24 -7.86 21.14
CA GLU A 72 18.68 -9.12 20.66
C GLU A 72 17.49 -8.91 19.71
N VAL A 73 16.64 -7.90 19.97
CA VAL A 73 15.55 -7.54 19.06
C VAL A 73 16.08 -7.05 17.71
N GLU A 74 17.15 -6.27 17.70
CA GLU A 74 17.77 -5.78 16.46
C GLU A 74 18.38 -6.92 15.64
N GLU A 75 19.06 -7.87 16.30
CA GLU A 75 19.60 -9.07 15.67
C GLU A 75 18.50 -9.94 15.04
N HIS A 76 17.40 -10.15 15.75
CA HIS A 76 16.24 -10.86 15.22
C HIS A 76 15.65 -10.15 14.00
N ILE A 77 15.50 -8.83 14.04
CA ILE A 77 15.02 -8.03 12.89
C ILE A 77 15.95 -8.20 11.69
N LEU A 78 17.25 -8.10 11.89
CA LEU A 78 18.25 -8.25 10.83
C LEU A 78 18.24 -9.66 10.23
N LYS A 79 18.14 -10.69 11.08
CA LYS A 79 18.05 -12.09 10.64
C LYS A 79 16.79 -12.32 9.80
N LEU A 80 15.66 -11.75 10.17
CA LEU A 80 14.41 -11.86 9.41
C LEU A 80 14.47 -11.04 8.11
N ALA A 81 15.06 -9.85 8.13
CA ALA A 81 15.24 -9.02 6.94
C ALA A 81 16.16 -9.69 5.91
N LYS A 82 17.26 -10.32 6.35
CA LYS A 82 18.16 -11.11 5.48
C LYS A 82 17.45 -12.31 4.84
N LYS A 83 16.40 -12.85 5.48
CA LYS A 83 15.53 -13.89 4.90
C LYS A 83 14.53 -13.34 3.88
N GLY A 84 14.51 -12.03 3.62
CA GLY A 84 13.58 -11.38 2.70
C GLY A 84 12.20 -11.10 3.31
N GLN A 85 12.06 -11.12 4.64
CA GLN A 85 10.82 -10.71 5.29
C GLN A 85 10.64 -9.19 5.23
N THR A 86 9.41 -8.76 4.98
CA THR A 86 9.06 -7.34 4.91
C THR A 86 8.61 -6.80 6.27
N PRO A 87 9.01 -5.58 6.65
CA PRO A 87 8.67 -4.98 7.95
C PRO A 87 7.24 -4.43 8.09
N SER A 88 6.54 -4.06 7.01
CA SER A 88 5.17 -3.51 7.06
C SER A 88 4.08 -4.61 7.12
N GLN A 89 2.82 -4.27 7.36
CA GLN A 89 1.71 -5.23 7.37
C GLN A 89 1.33 -5.75 5.98
N ALA A 90 0.62 -6.89 5.96
CA ALA A 90 0.18 -7.59 4.76
C ALA A 90 -0.41 -6.70 3.65
N PRO A 91 -0.13 -6.98 2.36
CA PRO A 91 -0.93 -6.46 1.28
C PRO A 91 -2.36 -6.93 1.49
N SER A 92 -3.23 -5.98 1.82
CA SER A 92 -4.67 -6.21 1.87
C SER A 92 -5.11 -6.85 0.54
N GLY A 93 -5.45 -8.15 0.59
CA GLY A 93 -5.89 -8.92 -0.57
C GLY A 93 -4.75 -9.38 -1.48
N LEU A 94 -4.10 -10.48 -1.10
CA LEU A 94 -3.86 -11.52 -2.09
C LEU A 94 -5.24 -12.05 -2.54
N PRO A 95 -5.43 -12.37 -3.83
CA PRO A 95 -6.62 -13.07 -4.24
C PRO A 95 -6.63 -14.40 -3.48
N THR A 96 -7.53 -14.52 -2.49
CA THR A 96 -7.95 -15.85 -2.05
C THR A 96 -8.47 -16.55 -3.30
N PRO A 97 -8.04 -17.79 -3.58
CA PRO A 97 -8.70 -18.59 -4.58
C PRO A 97 -10.17 -18.62 -4.19
N ARG A 98 -11.05 -18.03 -5.02
CA ARG A 98 -12.47 -18.29 -4.87
C ARG A 98 -12.61 -19.78 -5.08
N LEU A 99 -13.00 -20.51 -4.04
CA LEU A 99 -13.51 -21.87 -4.16
C LEU A 99 -14.76 -21.77 -5.06
N GLY A 100 -14.54 -21.92 -6.36
CA GLY A 100 -15.60 -22.13 -7.32
C GLY A 100 -16.23 -23.48 -7.00
N LYS A 101 -17.48 -23.44 -6.54
CA LYS A 101 -18.31 -24.64 -6.54
C LYS A 101 -18.47 -25.08 -8.00
N GLY A 102 -18.02 -26.30 -8.29
CA GLY A 102 -18.36 -27.01 -9.52
C GLY A 102 -17.42 -26.80 -10.71
N ALA A 103 -16.41 -27.66 -10.83
CA ALA A 103 -15.99 -28.26 -12.09
C ALA A 103 -14.99 -29.37 -11.76
N VAL A 104 -15.46 -30.60 -11.84
CA VAL A 104 -14.63 -31.80 -11.80
C VAL A 104 -13.89 -31.86 -13.13
N GLY A 105 -12.55 -31.88 -13.11
CA GLY A 105 -11.75 -32.16 -14.31
C GLY A 105 -11.12 -30.93 -14.99
N GLU A 106 -10.12 -30.34 -14.33
CA GLU A 106 -8.86 -29.92 -15.00
C GLU A 106 -7.84 -29.59 -13.91
N ARG A 107 -7.26 -30.66 -13.37
CA ARG A 107 -6.08 -30.60 -12.53
C ARG A 107 -4.89 -30.79 -13.47
N LEU A 108 -3.87 -29.95 -13.30
CA LEU A 108 -2.51 -30.09 -13.84
C LEU A 108 -2.23 -29.45 -15.22
N LEU A 109 -1.97 -28.13 -15.26
CA LEU A 109 -0.70 -27.57 -15.77
C LEU A 109 -0.57 -26.06 -15.52
N CYS A 110 -0.08 -25.70 -14.33
CA CYS A 110 0.71 -24.49 -14.02
C CYS A 110 1.03 -24.48 -12.52
N ARG A 111 1.48 -25.63 -12.00
CA ARG A 111 1.92 -25.83 -10.61
C ARG A 111 3.40 -26.22 -10.54
N SER A 112 4.16 -25.92 -11.59
CA SER A 112 5.54 -26.37 -11.79
C SER A 112 6.53 -25.21 -12.05
N GLN A 113 6.26 -24.03 -11.50
CA GLN A 113 7.25 -22.95 -11.44
C GLN A 113 7.21 -22.22 -10.08
N ILE A 114 7.21 -22.99 -8.99
CA ILE A 114 7.41 -22.47 -7.63
C ILE A 114 8.33 -23.46 -6.89
N HIS A 115 9.53 -23.68 -7.43
CA HIS A 115 10.58 -24.40 -6.72
C HIS A 115 11.82 -23.52 -6.64
N GLY A 116 12.25 -23.29 -5.40
CA GLY A 116 13.17 -22.26 -4.95
C GLY A 116 12.64 -21.63 -3.64
N ASP A 117 12.55 -22.43 -2.58
CA ASP A 117 12.25 -22.03 -1.20
C ASP A 117 11.04 -21.09 -0.98
N GLY A 118 9.85 -21.64 -1.20
CA GLY A 118 8.55 -21.04 -0.85
C GLY A 118 8.29 -20.96 0.67
N ARG A 119 9.25 -20.47 1.47
CA ARG A 119 8.94 -20.06 2.84
C ARG A 119 8.20 -18.73 2.79
N GLU A 120 6.92 -18.83 3.09
CA GLU A 120 5.95 -17.79 3.46
C GLU A 120 6.59 -16.44 3.75
N LYS A 121 6.27 -15.43 2.94
CA LYS A 121 6.68 -14.04 3.17
C LYS A 121 6.04 -13.55 4.47
N GLY A 122 6.70 -13.82 5.59
CA GLY A 122 6.31 -13.43 6.93
C GLY A 122 6.64 -11.97 7.20
N TRP A 123 5.82 -11.33 8.01
CA TRP A 123 5.98 -9.93 8.41
C TRP A 123 6.88 -9.88 9.63
N ILE A 124 7.95 -9.07 9.61
CA ILE A 124 8.91 -9.00 10.73
C ILE A 124 8.19 -8.71 12.04
N GLY A 125 7.25 -7.75 12.05
CA GLY A 125 6.50 -7.39 13.25
C GLY A 125 5.50 -8.45 13.76
N VAL A 126 4.99 -9.32 12.88
CA VAL A 126 4.08 -10.42 13.27
C VAL A 126 4.89 -11.59 13.81
N THR A 127 5.98 -11.95 13.12
CA THR A 127 6.93 -12.97 13.57
C THR A 127 7.49 -12.64 14.96
N LEU A 128 7.87 -11.38 15.20
CA LEU A 128 8.35 -10.91 16.51
C LEU A 128 7.28 -11.03 17.61
N ARG A 129 6.01 -10.88 17.28
CA ARG A 129 4.91 -11.03 18.23
C ARG A 129 4.62 -12.49 18.55
N ASP A 130 4.48 -13.30 17.50
CA ASP A 130 3.93 -14.65 17.63
C ASP A 130 5.00 -15.67 18.05
N GLN A 131 6.25 -15.50 17.61
CA GLN A 131 7.35 -16.41 17.96
C GLN A 131 8.13 -15.94 19.19
N PHE A 132 8.44 -14.64 19.27
CA PHE A 132 9.32 -14.09 20.30
C PHE A 132 8.57 -13.39 21.44
N GLY A 133 7.24 -13.28 21.37
CA GLY A 133 6.43 -12.65 22.42
C GLY A 133 6.64 -11.14 22.57
N ILE A 134 7.19 -10.46 21.56
CA ILE A 134 7.45 -9.01 21.60
C ILE A 134 6.20 -8.27 21.08
N PRO A 135 5.42 -7.58 21.93
CA PRO A 135 4.16 -6.98 21.49
C PRO A 135 4.36 -5.77 20.56
N GLN A 136 5.37 -4.94 20.87
CA GLN A 136 5.70 -3.72 20.14
C GLN A 136 7.21 -3.48 20.17
N VAL A 137 7.85 -3.48 18.99
CA VAL A 137 9.29 -3.22 18.84
C VAL A 137 9.68 -1.83 19.38
N LYS A 138 8.83 -0.82 19.13
CA LYS A 138 9.07 0.56 19.59
C LYS A 138 9.16 0.66 21.11
N SER A 139 8.45 -0.19 21.85
CA SER A 139 8.47 -0.17 23.31
C SER A 139 9.77 -0.69 23.91
N VAL A 140 10.48 -1.58 23.21
CA VAL A 140 11.74 -2.18 23.68
C VAL A 140 12.93 -1.34 23.20
N THR A 141 13.02 -1.10 21.89
CA THR A 141 14.19 -0.47 21.25
C THR A 141 14.08 1.05 21.16
N GLY A 142 12.88 1.64 21.38
CA GLY A 142 12.62 3.07 21.18
C GLY A 142 12.49 3.50 19.71
N SER A 143 13.04 2.71 18.78
CA SER A 143 12.98 2.91 17.33
C SER A 143 11.94 2.02 16.64
N LYS A 144 11.47 2.44 15.45
CA LYS A 144 10.61 1.62 14.58
C LYS A 144 11.46 0.68 13.71
N ILE A 145 10.88 -0.44 13.27
CA ILE A 145 11.55 -1.45 12.43
C ILE A 145 12.21 -0.84 11.20
N LEU A 146 11.49 -0.02 10.41
CA LEU A 146 12.05 0.65 9.24
C LEU A 146 13.25 1.57 9.55
N ARG A 147 13.33 2.15 10.75
CA ARG A 147 14.45 3.00 11.15
C ARG A 147 15.68 2.16 11.46
N ILE A 148 15.48 1.02 12.14
CA ILE A 148 16.55 0.05 12.43
C ILE A 148 17.13 -0.48 11.11
N LEU A 149 16.28 -0.86 10.15
CA LEU A 149 16.73 -1.34 8.85
C LEU A 149 17.51 -0.30 8.05
N LYS A 150 17.11 0.98 8.10
CA LYS A 150 17.82 2.08 7.45
C LYS A 150 19.19 2.34 8.07
N ASN A 151 19.27 2.32 9.40
CA ASN A 151 20.54 2.50 10.10
C ASN A 151 21.55 1.39 9.75
N GLN A 152 21.05 0.20 9.43
CA GLN A 152 21.85 -0.98 9.08
C GLN A 152 22.05 -1.15 7.57
N GLY A 153 21.46 -0.27 6.74
CA GLY A 153 21.59 -0.31 5.27
C GLY A 153 20.83 -1.45 4.57
N VAL A 154 19.99 -2.22 5.27
CA VAL A 154 19.20 -3.34 4.70
C VAL A 154 17.78 -2.89 4.33
N ALA A 155 17.57 -1.58 4.19
CA ALA A 155 16.25 -1.03 3.88
C ALA A 155 15.91 -1.21 2.39
N PRO A 156 14.63 -1.47 2.05
CA PRO A 156 14.21 -1.50 0.66
C PRO A 156 14.28 -0.09 0.04
N GLU A 157 14.86 0.00 -1.17
CA GLU A 157 14.97 1.24 -1.95
C GLU A 157 13.60 1.84 -2.29
N ILE A 158 12.62 0.98 -2.59
CA ILE A 158 11.25 1.38 -2.85
C ILE A 158 10.41 1.11 -1.60
N PRO A 159 9.61 2.08 -1.11
CA PRO A 159 8.66 1.85 -0.04
C PRO A 159 7.72 0.68 -0.34
N GLU A 160 7.57 -0.20 0.63
CA GLU A 160 6.79 -1.45 0.50
C GLU A 160 5.35 -1.24 0.02
N ASP A 161 4.68 -0.17 0.47
CA ASP A 161 3.31 0.14 0.05
C ASP A 161 3.21 0.33 -1.48
N LEU A 162 4.17 1.06 -2.06
CA LEU A 162 4.26 1.22 -3.50
C LEU A 162 4.56 -0.11 -4.19
N TYR A 163 5.53 -0.88 -3.66
CA TYR A 163 5.89 -2.19 -4.21
C TYR A 163 4.66 -3.13 -4.29
N PHE A 164 3.87 -3.23 -3.23
CA PHE A 164 2.71 -4.12 -3.21
C PHE A 164 1.55 -3.64 -4.11
N LEU A 165 1.35 -2.32 -4.25
CA LEU A 165 0.34 -1.80 -5.18
C LEU A 165 0.74 -2.02 -6.64
N ILE A 166 2.02 -1.81 -6.97
CA ILE A 166 2.55 -2.08 -8.31
C ILE A 166 2.44 -3.57 -8.62
N LYS A 167 2.83 -4.44 -7.67
CA LYS A 167 2.67 -5.90 -7.80
C LYS A 167 1.23 -6.32 -8.10
N LYS A 168 0.27 -5.71 -7.41
CA LYS A 168 -1.16 -5.95 -7.64
C LYS A 168 -1.61 -5.45 -9.02
N ALA A 169 -1.15 -4.27 -9.43
CA ALA A 169 -1.47 -3.69 -10.75
C ALA A 169 -0.94 -4.58 -11.89
N VAL A 170 0.30 -5.08 -11.79
CA VAL A 170 0.90 -6.00 -12.75
C VAL A 170 0.10 -7.29 -12.85
N ALA A 171 -0.33 -7.86 -11.71
CA ALA A 171 -1.18 -9.05 -11.71
C ALA A 171 -2.54 -8.82 -12.39
N ILE A 172 -3.20 -7.69 -12.13
CA ILE A 172 -4.48 -7.33 -12.77
C ILE A 172 -4.29 -7.13 -14.29
N ARG A 173 -3.18 -6.51 -14.71
CA ARG A 173 -2.87 -6.33 -16.14
C ARG A 173 -2.68 -7.67 -16.86
N LYS A 174 -1.92 -8.60 -16.27
CA LYS A 174 -1.75 -9.96 -16.78
C LYS A 174 -3.09 -10.72 -16.87
N HIS A 175 -4.01 -10.50 -15.93
CA HIS A 175 -5.37 -11.06 -15.99
C HIS A 175 -6.18 -10.48 -17.16
N LEU A 176 -6.12 -9.16 -17.37
CA LEU A 176 -6.87 -8.45 -18.41
C LEU A 176 -6.37 -8.76 -19.83
N GLU A 177 -5.11 -9.14 -20.00
CA GLU A 177 -4.57 -9.60 -21.30
C GLU A 177 -5.35 -10.80 -21.84
N LYS A 178 -5.70 -11.74 -20.96
CA LYS A 178 -6.54 -12.91 -21.25
C LYS A 178 -8.03 -12.55 -21.22
N ASN A 179 -8.44 -11.75 -20.24
CA ASN A 179 -9.84 -11.41 -19.97
C ASN A 179 -10.19 -9.98 -20.40
N ARG A 180 -10.17 -9.72 -21.71
CA ARG A 180 -10.35 -8.35 -22.24
C ARG A 180 -11.74 -7.75 -22.01
N LYS A 181 -12.77 -8.58 -21.81
CA LYS A 181 -14.16 -8.16 -21.60
C LYS A 181 -14.49 -7.83 -20.13
N ASP A 182 -13.60 -8.17 -19.19
CA ASP A 182 -13.83 -7.95 -17.76
C ASP A 182 -13.79 -6.44 -17.41
N ARG A 183 -14.97 -5.85 -17.18
CA ARG A 183 -15.13 -4.43 -16.83
C ARG A 183 -14.81 -4.15 -15.36
N ASP A 184 -15.03 -5.12 -14.49
CA ASP A 184 -14.83 -4.99 -13.04
C ASP A 184 -13.34 -4.94 -12.70
N SER A 185 -12.54 -5.81 -13.32
CA SER A 185 -11.07 -5.77 -13.18
C SER A 185 -10.46 -4.50 -13.78
N LYS A 186 -11.00 -3.96 -14.88
CA LYS A 186 -10.59 -2.66 -15.43
C LYS A 186 -10.86 -1.53 -14.44
N PHE A 187 -12.04 -1.52 -13.82
CA PHE A 187 -12.37 -0.54 -12.79
C PHE A 187 -11.43 -0.64 -11.58
N ARG A 188 -11.16 -1.86 -11.09
CA ARG A 188 -10.21 -2.07 -10.00
C ARG A 188 -8.77 -1.65 -10.35
N LEU A 189 -8.33 -1.84 -11.59
CA LEU A 189 -7.03 -1.34 -12.05
C LEU A 189 -6.95 0.18 -11.92
N ILE A 190 -7.98 0.91 -12.38
CA ILE A 190 -8.05 2.38 -12.26
C ILE A 190 -7.90 2.83 -10.80
N LEU A 191 -8.58 2.14 -9.86
CA LEU A 191 -8.47 2.46 -8.44
C LEU A 191 -7.07 2.21 -7.88
N VAL A 192 -6.42 1.10 -8.28
CA VAL A 192 -5.06 0.77 -7.83
C VAL A 192 -4.05 1.77 -8.40
N GLU A 193 -4.13 2.11 -9.67
CA GLU A 193 -3.22 3.09 -10.29
C GLU A 193 -3.41 4.49 -9.72
N SER A 194 -4.65 4.86 -9.40
CA SER A 194 -4.95 6.10 -8.68
C SER A 194 -4.28 6.14 -7.29
N LYS A 195 -4.21 5.01 -6.56
CA LYS A 195 -3.46 4.91 -5.30
C LYS A 195 -1.96 5.10 -5.51
N ILE A 196 -1.39 4.44 -6.52
CA ILE A 196 0.04 4.54 -6.85
C ILE A 196 0.41 5.99 -7.14
N HIS A 197 -0.38 6.71 -7.94
CA HIS A 197 -0.11 8.12 -8.24
C HIS A 197 -0.25 9.04 -7.00
N ARG A 198 -1.20 8.77 -6.10
CA ARG A 198 -1.33 9.52 -4.84
C ARG A 198 -0.12 9.31 -3.93
N LEU A 199 0.32 8.07 -3.77
CA LEU A 199 1.50 7.74 -2.97
C LEU A 199 2.79 8.25 -3.60
N GLY A 200 2.94 8.12 -4.92
CA GLY A 200 4.08 8.67 -5.66
C GLY A 200 4.24 10.17 -5.42
N ARG A 201 3.14 10.95 -5.50
CA ARG A 201 3.17 12.39 -5.16
C ARG A 201 3.60 12.64 -3.71
N TYR A 202 3.07 11.86 -2.77
CA TYR A 202 3.44 11.97 -1.35
C TYR A 202 4.93 11.72 -1.13
N TYR A 203 5.48 10.62 -1.65
CA TYR A 203 6.86 10.23 -1.40
C TYR A 203 7.89 11.13 -2.10
N ARG A 204 7.57 11.69 -3.28
CA ARG A 204 8.40 12.75 -3.89
C ARG A 204 8.48 13.99 -2.99
N ARG A 205 7.34 14.42 -2.42
CA ARG A 205 7.30 15.56 -1.50
C ARG A 205 8.09 15.29 -0.21
N THR A 206 8.02 14.06 0.31
CA THR A 206 8.78 13.63 1.51
C THR A 206 10.24 13.27 1.20
N LYS A 207 10.70 13.38 -0.06
CA LYS A 207 12.06 13.06 -0.51
C LYS A 207 12.50 11.61 -0.22
N GLN A 208 11.54 10.68 -0.13
CA GLN A 208 11.85 9.25 -0.03
C GLN A 208 12.02 8.59 -1.40
N LEU A 209 11.58 9.26 -2.46
CA LEU A 209 11.76 8.85 -3.85
C LEU A 209 12.43 9.98 -4.64
N PRO A 210 13.17 9.65 -5.72
CA PRO A 210 13.74 10.68 -6.58
C PRO A 210 12.63 11.51 -7.23
N ALA A 211 12.88 12.80 -7.42
CA ALA A 211 11.90 13.73 -7.97
C ALA A 211 11.42 13.36 -9.38
N THR A 212 12.29 12.70 -10.14
CA THR A 212 12.04 12.20 -11.50
C THR A 212 11.17 10.95 -11.55
N TRP A 213 10.89 10.32 -10.41
CA TRP A 213 10.15 9.06 -10.38
C TRP A 213 8.73 9.21 -10.94
N LYS A 214 8.37 8.33 -11.87
CA LYS A 214 7.05 8.22 -12.48
C LYS A 214 6.66 6.75 -12.60
N TYR A 215 5.39 6.45 -12.33
CA TYR A 215 4.84 5.13 -12.56
C TYR A 215 4.55 4.95 -14.06
N GLN A 216 5.12 3.91 -14.66
CA GLN A 216 4.86 3.49 -16.02
C GLN A 216 4.45 2.02 -16.01
N SER A 217 3.36 1.72 -16.73
CA SER A 217 2.80 0.37 -16.71
C SER A 217 3.67 -0.68 -17.41
N SER A 218 4.43 -0.27 -18.43
CA SER A 218 5.39 -1.12 -19.15
C SER A 218 6.59 -1.52 -18.28
N THR A 219 7.16 -0.57 -17.54
CA THR A 219 8.32 -0.78 -16.66
C THR A 219 7.95 -1.46 -15.33
N ALA A 220 6.67 -1.49 -14.98
CA ALA A 220 6.18 -1.98 -13.69
C ALA A 220 6.55 -3.44 -13.38
N SER A 221 6.66 -4.30 -14.40
CA SER A 221 7.04 -5.71 -14.22
C SER A 221 8.49 -5.85 -13.76
N ALA A 222 9.41 -5.07 -14.33
CA ALA A 222 10.83 -5.09 -13.99
C ALA A 222 11.11 -4.60 -12.55
N LEU A 223 10.26 -3.72 -12.01
CA LEU A 223 10.38 -3.20 -10.64
C LEU A 223 9.96 -4.20 -9.55
N VAL A 224 9.25 -5.26 -9.92
CA VAL A 224 8.63 -6.21 -8.98
C VAL A 224 9.17 -7.63 -9.12
N ALA A 225 9.90 -7.89 -10.22
CA ALA A 225 10.54 -9.16 -10.53
C ALA A 225 11.55 -9.58 -9.45
#